data_AF-A0A1V2H0G4-F1
#
_entry.id   AF-A0A1V2H0G4-F1
#
_cell.length_a   1.000
_cell.length_b   1.000
_cell.length_c   1.000
_cell.angle_alpha   90.00
_cell.angle_beta   90.00
_cell.angle_gamma   90.00
#
_symmetry.space_group_name_H-M   'P 1'
#
loop_
_entity.id
_entity.type
_entity.pdbx_description
1 polymer ?
#
loop_
_entity_poly.entity_id
_entity_poly.type
_entity_poly.pdbx_seq_one_letter_code
_entity_poly.pdbx_strand_id
1 'polypeptide(L)'
;MTDAPAPPAGDRMAGLARPMQHALNNLFMVLHANLDSVLSGMPEGDKVTIRLQRASTGARDMELLLRAYFRLGRPQDRNPVDSGKFVEAVRPVLAQAVGKLLPLEVRSTAAITPPRPELDLALLDLAVGAKALPPTTKPTLALDGAVLIANWAAPEEAVASLGALGLTVESGKAETRVTLG
;
A
#
# COMPACT_ATOMS: atom_id res chain seq x y z
N MET A 1 -13.51 41.10 7.08
CA MET A 1 -13.62 39.63 7.23
C MET A 1 -13.39 39.02 5.87
N THR A 2 -12.16 38.60 5.61
CA THR A 2 -11.78 37.88 4.38
C THR A 2 -12.34 36.46 4.47
N ASP A 3 -13.31 36.18 3.63
CA ASP A 3 -13.88 34.85 3.43
C ASP A 3 -12.83 34.02 2.70
N ALA A 4 -12.08 33.20 3.44
CA ALA A 4 -11.12 32.30 2.83
C ALA A 4 -11.89 31.26 2.01
N PRO A 5 -11.54 31.02 0.74
CA PRO A 5 -12.25 30.06 -0.08
C PRO A 5 -12.27 28.70 0.61
N ALA A 6 -13.45 28.07 0.65
CA ALA A 6 -13.60 26.76 1.25
C ALA A 6 -12.57 25.80 0.63
N PRO A 7 -11.86 25.00 1.44
CA PRO A 7 -10.79 24.16 0.94
C PRO A 7 -11.35 23.21 -0.13
N PRO A 8 -10.55 22.92 -1.19
CA PRO A 8 -10.96 22.05 -2.28
C PRO A 8 -11.46 20.70 -1.73
N ALA A 9 -12.37 20.04 -2.47
CA ALA A 9 -13.04 18.82 -1.98
C ALA A 9 -12.06 17.72 -1.53
N GLY A 10 -10.87 17.65 -2.14
CA GLY A 10 -9.78 16.75 -1.74
C GLY A 10 -9.27 16.99 -0.31
N ASP A 11 -9.14 18.25 0.11
CA ASP A 11 -8.66 18.61 1.45
C ASP A 11 -9.67 18.24 2.55
N ARG A 12 -10.97 18.29 2.24
CA ARG A 12 -12.03 17.87 3.19
C ARG A 12 -12.05 16.36 3.40
N MET A 13 -11.81 15.59 2.34
CA MET A 13 -11.68 14.12 2.42
C MET A 13 -10.41 13.72 3.17
N ALA A 14 -9.29 14.40 2.96
CA ALA A 14 -8.05 14.20 3.73
C ALA A 14 -8.27 14.43 5.23
N GLY A 15 -9.05 15.46 5.60
CA GLY A 15 -9.43 15.73 6.99
C GLY A 15 -10.20 14.60 7.69
N LEU A 16 -10.89 13.73 6.94
CA LEU A 16 -11.60 12.56 7.49
C LEU A 16 -10.71 11.33 7.66
N ALA A 17 -9.53 11.28 7.04
CA ALA A 17 -8.68 10.10 7.05
C ALA A 17 -8.25 9.71 8.48
N ARG A 18 -7.87 10.69 9.31
CA ARG A 18 -7.43 10.44 10.69
C ARG A 18 -8.57 9.98 11.61
N PRO A 19 -9.73 10.67 11.69
CA PRO A 19 -10.89 10.18 12.43
C PRO A 19 -11.34 8.78 11.99
N MET A 20 -11.37 8.52 10.68
CA MET A 20 -11.76 7.22 10.14
C MET A 20 -10.77 6.12 10.52
N GLN A 21 -9.47 6.40 10.44
CA GLN A 21 -8.45 5.46 10.89
C GLN A 21 -8.60 5.11 12.39
N HIS A 22 -8.89 6.10 13.24
CA HIS A 22 -9.15 5.85 14.66
C HIS A 22 -10.38 4.94 14.88
N ALA A 23 -11.49 5.22 14.19
CA ALA A 23 -12.70 4.38 14.27
C ALA A 23 -12.44 2.94 13.81
N LEU A 24 -11.71 2.77 12.72
CA LEU A 24 -11.36 1.45 12.18
C LEU A 24 -10.41 0.67 13.10
N ASN A 25 -9.40 1.33 13.67
CA ASN A 25 -8.50 0.69 14.64
C ASN A 25 -9.31 0.13 15.83
N ASN A 26 -10.28 0.90 16.33
CA ASN A 26 -11.15 0.44 17.42
C ASN A 26 -12.01 -0.76 17.00
N LEU A 27 -12.60 -0.71 15.80
CA LEU A 27 -13.39 -1.80 15.26
C LEU A 27 -12.57 -3.09 15.11
N PHE A 28 -11.40 -3.01 14.45
CA PHE A 28 -10.56 -4.18 14.21
C PHE A 28 -9.97 -4.75 15.49
N MET A 29 -9.60 -3.92 16.46
CA MET A 29 -9.17 -4.39 17.77
C MET A 29 -10.24 -5.27 18.43
N VAL A 30 -11.50 -4.81 18.47
CA VAL A 30 -12.61 -5.60 19.03
C VAL A 30 -12.89 -6.83 18.19
N LEU A 31 -12.91 -6.71 16.86
CA LEU A 31 -13.19 -7.83 15.96
C LEU A 31 -12.15 -8.95 16.10
N HIS A 32 -10.86 -8.62 16.07
CA HIS A 32 -9.78 -9.60 16.22
C HIS A 32 -9.81 -10.26 17.59
N ALA A 33 -9.99 -9.50 18.66
CA ALA A 33 -10.09 -10.06 20.01
C ALA A 33 -11.23 -11.09 20.13
N ASN A 34 -12.39 -10.81 19.54
CA ASN A 34 -13.52 -11.74 19.54
C ASN A 34 -13.26 -12.97 18.65
N LEU A 35 -12.72 -12.78 17.45
CA LEU A 35 -12.42 -13.89 16.54
C LEU A 35 -11.35 -14.83 17.11
N ASP A 36 -10.28 -14.28 17.66
CA ASP A 36 -9.19 -15.06 18.26
C ASP A 36 -9.67 -15.78 19.53
N SER A 37 -10.51 -15.14 20.36
CA SER A 37 -11.14 -15.78 21.51
C SER A 37 -12.00 -16.99 21.11
N VAL A 38 -12.84 -16.85 20.09
CA VAL A 38 -13.67 -17.96 19.60
C VAL A 38 -12.79 -19.07 19.03
N LEU A 39 -11.83 -18.73 18.16
CA LEU A 39 -10.94 -19.70 17.51
C LEU A 39 -10.12 -20.52 18.52
N SER A 40 -9.67 -19.90 19.62
CA SER A 40 -8.88 -20.58 20.65
C SER A 40 -9.61 -21.75 21.34
N GLY A 41 -10.94 -21.74 21.34
CA GLY A 41 -11.78 -22.77 21.97
C GLY A 41 -12.28 -23.85 21.00
N MET A 42 -11.90 -23.79 19.72
CA MET A 42 -12.47 -24.65 18.69
C MET A 42 -11.56 -25.83 18.32
N PRO A 43 -12.13 -27.01 17.98
CA PRO A 43 -11.35 -28.13 17.48
C PRO A 43 -10.65 -27.80 16.15
N GLU A 44 -9.39 -28.17 16.01
CA GLU A 44 -8.67 -28.08 14.74
C GLU A 44 -9.32 -28.97 13.68
N GLY A 45 -9.30 -28.51 12.42
CA GLY A 45 -9.81 -29.28 11.27
C GLY A 45 -11.34 -29.32 11.14
N ASP A 46 -12.12 -28.84 12.12
CA ASP A 46 -13.56 -28.72 11.93
C ASP A 46 -13.91 -27.67 10.86
N LYS A 47 -14.99 -27.92 10.11
CA LYS A 47 -15.44 -27.05 9.02
C LYS A 47 -15.77 -25.65 9.51
N VAL A 48 -16.31 -25.51 10.73
CA VAL A 48 -16.63 -24.20 11.31
C VAL A 48 -15.35 -23.47 11.68
N THR A 49 -14.37 -24.16 12.28
CA THR A 49 -13.04 -23.61 12.58
C THR A 49 -12.35 -23.08 11.33
N ILE A 50 -12.33 -23.86 10.23
CA ILE A 50 -11.73 -23.44 8.96
C ILE A 50 -12.43 -22.19 8.39
N ARG A 51 -13.76 -22.11 8.49
CA ARG A 51 -14.51 -20.92 8.03
C ARG A 51 -14.18 -19.69 8.87
N LEU A 52 -14.08 -19.82 10.19
CA LEU A 52 -13.70 -18.73 11.07
C LEU A 52 -12.24 -18.29 10.88
N GLN A 53 -11.32 -19.21 10.63
CA GLN A 53 -9.93 -18.89 10.27
C GLN A 53 -9.86 -18.07 8.98
N ARG A 54 -10.66 -18.44 7.96
CA ARG A 54 -10.77 -17.66 6.71
C ARG A 54 -11.38 -16.28 6.95
N ALA A 55 -12.40 -16.17 7.79
CA ALA A 55 -12.99 -14.89 8.15
C ALA A 55 -12.00 -13.98 8.90
N SER A 56 -11.23 -14.54 9.85
CA SER A 56 -10.15 -13.85 10.57
C SER A 56 -9.05 -13.37 9.62
N THR A 57 -8.63 -14.21 8.68
CA THR A 57 -7.67 -13.82 7.63
C THR A 57 -8.22 -12.67 6.78
N GLY A 58 -9.46 -12.77 6.29
CA GLY A 58 -10.09 -11.71 5.51
C GLY A 58 -10.26 -10.39 6.28
N ALA A 59 -10.53 -10.45 7.59
CA ALA A 59 -10.57 -9.26 8.44
C ALA A 59 -9.20 -8.59 8.56
N ARG A 60 -8.11 -9.37 8.72
CA ARG A 60 -6.73 -8.86 8.76
C ARG A 60 -6.33 -8.23 7.42
N ASP A 61 -6.67 -8.89 6.31
CA ASP A 61 -6.37 -8.37 4.96
C ASP A 61 -7.10 -7.04 4.70
N MET A 62 -8.38 -6.96 5.08
CA MET A 62 -9.17 -5.72 4.95
C MET A 62 -8.61 -4.60 5.84
N GLU A 63 -8.19 -4.91 7.07
CA GLU A 63 -7.56 -3.93 7.95
C GLU A 63 -6.29 -3.35 7.32
N LEU A 64 -5.42 -4.22 6.78
CA LEU A 64 -4.18 -3.80 6.13
C LEU A 64 -4.45 -2.90 4.92
N LEU A 65 -5.44 -3.27 4.09
CA LEU A 65 -5.86 -2.47 2.95
C LEU A 65 -6.37 -1.09 3.36
N LEU A 66 -7.25 -1.03 4.36
CA LEU A 66 -7.80 0.24 4.85
C LEU A 66 -6.72 1.12 5.47
N ARG A 67 -5.82 0.54 6.28
CA ARG A 67 -4.67 1.27 6.86
C ARG A 67 -3.79 1.87 5.77
N ALA A 68 -3.50 1.10 4.72
CA ALA A 68 -2.70 1.55 3.59
C ALA A 68 -3.42 2.66 2.78
N TYR A 69 -4.75 2.54 2.58
CA TYR A 69 -5.57 3.56 1.93
C TYR A 69 -5.61 4.88 2.73
N PHE A 70 -5.91 4.85 4.03
CA PHE A 70 -5.97 6.07 4.85
C PHE A 70 -4.63 6.77 5.01
N ARG A 71 -3.52 6.06 4.78
CA ARG A 71 -2.18 6.68 4.74
C ARG A 71 -2.03 7.65 3.56
N LEU A 72 -2.72 7.43 2.44
CA LEU A 72 -2.71 8.33 1.28
C LEU A 72 -3.32 9.70 1.59
N GLY A 73 -4.27 9.77 2.53
CA GLY A 73 -4.93 11.01 2.94
C GLY A 73 -4.24 11.74 4.09
N ARG A 74 -3.05 11.31 4.52
CA ARG A 74 -2.33 11.96 5.63
C ARG A 74 -1.59 13.21 5.18
N PRO A 75 -1.37 14.20 6.07
CA PRO A 75 -0.51 15.35 5.80
C PRO A 75 0.91 14.91 5.44
N GLN A 76 1.65 15.80 4.77
CA GLN A 76 3.03 15.51 4.37
C GLN A 76 3.89 15.09 5.57
N ASP A 77 4.58 13.96 5.42
CA ASP A 77 5.40 13.35 6.47
C ASP A 77 6.77 12.95 5.89
N ARG A 78 7.82 13.63 6.37
CA ARG A 78 9.23 13.44 5.99
C ARG A 78 10.05 12.73 7.06
N ASN A 79 9.42 11.94 7.92
CA ASN A 79 10.17 11.13 8.87
C ASN A 79 10.93 10.00 8.13
N PRO A 80 12.21 9.75 8.49
CA PRO A 80 12.93 8.59 8.00
C PRO A 80 12.21 7.29 8.33
N VAL A 81 12.14 6.38 7.37
CA VAL A 81 11.52 5.06 7.51
C VAL A 81 12.40 3.99 6.88
N ASP A 82 12.28 2.75 7.35
CA ASP A 82 12.86 1.60 6.67
C ASP A 82 12.11 1.33 5.35
N SER A 83 12.83 1.21 4.25
CA SER A 83 12.27 1.01 2.91
C SER A 83 11.42 -0.26 2.81
N GLY A 84 11.82 -1.33 3.50
CA GLY A 84 11.04 -2.58 3.58
C GLY A 84 9.68 -2.34 4.22
N LYS A 85 9.66 -1.69 5.38
CA LYS A 85 8.42 -1.31 6.07
C LYS A 85 7.57 -0.36 5.24
N PHE A 86 8.19 0.58 4.50
CA PHE A 86 7.46 1.49 3.63
C PHE A 86 6.75 0.76 2.49
N VAL A 87 7.46 -0.10 1.76
CA VAL A 87 6.90 -0.84 0.62
C VAL A 87 5.84 -1.85 1.09
N GLU A 88 6.10 -2.56 2.20
CA GLU A 88 5.10 -3.45 2.81
C GLU A 88 3.82 -2.71 3.19
N ALA A 89 3.94 -1.48 3.70
CA ALA A 89 2.78 -0.67 4.08
C ALA A 89 1.97 -0.14 2.88
N VAL A 90 2.58 0.04 1.69
CA VAL A 90 1.86 0.47 0.48
C VAL A 90 1.31 -0.71 -0.33
N ARG A 91 1.98 -1.87 -0.24
CA ARG A 91 1.71 -3.06 -1.04
C ARG A 91 0.23 -3.47 -1.12
N PRO A 92 -0.58 -3.42 -0.05
CA PRO A 92 -1.99 -3.80 -0.14
C PRO A 92 -2.78 -2.97 -1.17
N VAL A 93 -2.55 -1.66 -1.24
CA VAL A 93 -3.24 -0.79 -2.21
C VAL A 93 -2.66 -0.98 -3.61
N LEU A 94 -1.34 -1.22 -3.73
CA LEU A 94 -0.73 -1.56 -5.02
C LEU A 94 -1.32 -2.86 -5.57
N ALA A 95 -1.42 -3.91 -4.75
CA ALA A 95 -2.04 -5.18 -5.13
C ALA A 95 -3.50 -4.98 -5.59
N GLN A 96 -4.24 -4.11 -4.92
CA GLN A 96 -5.61 -3.74 -5.32
C GLN A 96 -5.64 -3.02 -6.68
N ALA A 97 -4.70 -2.11 -6.94
CA ALA A 97 -4.60 -1.41 -8.22
C ALA A 97 -4.24 -2.35 -9.38
N VAL A 98 -3.37 -3.33 -9.12
CA VAL A 98 -2.99 -4.39 -10.06
C VAL A 98 -4.16 -5.36 -10.31
N GLY A 99 -5.00 -5.61 -9.30
CA GLY A 99 -6.09 -6.58 -9.36
C GLY A 99 -5.64 -8.05 -9.28
N LYS A 100 -4.40 -8.30 -8.85
CA LYS A 100 -3.78 -9.63 -8.69
C LYS A 100 -2.93 -9.66 -7.43
N LEU A 101 -2.57 -10.86 -6.97
CA LEU A 101 -1.54 -11.02 -5.94
C LEU A 101 -0.25 -10.32 -6.40
N LEU A 102 0.33 -9.52 -5.51
CA LEU A 102 1.55 -8.78 -5.76
C LEU A 102 2.63 -9.20 -4.74
N PRO A 103 3.40 -10.27 -5.00
CA PRO A 103 4.50 -10.67 -4.15
C PRO A 103 5.56 -9.57 -4.06
N LEU A 104 6.17 -9.43 -2.88
CA LEU A 104 7.32 -8.56 -2.63
C LEU A 104 8.49 -9.44 -2.18
N GLU A 105 9.58 -9.42 -2.94
CA GLU A 105 10.86 -10.01 -2.55
C GLU A 105 11.74 -8.93 -1.92
N VAL A 106 12.07 -9.03 -0.63
CA VAL A 106 12.96 -8.09 0.05
C VAL A 106 14.35 -8.70 0.14
N ARG A 107 15.31 -8.14 -0.61
CA ARG A 107 16.72 -8.58 -0.62
C ARG A 107 17.54 -7.84 0.44
N SER A 108 17.35 -6.53 0.51
CA SER A 108 17.96 -5.67 1.53
C SER A 108 17.07 -4.44 1.77
N THR A 109 17.26 -3.76 2.90
CA THR A 109 16.51 -2.53 3.23
C THR A 109 17.46 -1.37 3.50
N ALA A 110 16.95 -0.15 3.39
CA ALA A 110 17.67 1.09 3.66
C ALA A 110 16.78 2.10 4.39
N ALA A 111 17.39 3.06 5.08
CA ALA A 111 16.66 4.22 5.59
C ALA A 111 16.38 5.18 4.43
N ILE A 112 15.10 5.54 4.26
CA ILE A 112 14.61 6.43 3.20
C ILE A 112 13.77 7.55 3.81
N THR A 113 13.64 8.69 3.13
CA THR A 113 12.80 9.81 3.54
C THR A 113 11.79 10.14 2.44
N PRO A 114 10.78 9.28 2.24
CA PRO A 114 9.90 9.37 1.10
C PRO A 114 9.04 10.65 1.15
N PRO A 115 8.89 11.39 0.04
CA PRO A 115 7.96 12.51 -0.05
C PRO A 115 6.53 11.96 -0.07
N ARG A 116 5.89 11.88 1.10
CA ARG A 116 4.52 11.38 1.27
C ARG A 116 3.54 12.55 1.34
N PRO A 117 2.30 12.39 0.83
CA PRO A 117 1.73 11.18 0.21
C PRO A 117 2.08 10.99 -1.27
N GLU A 118 2.85 11.89 -1.87
CA GLU A 118 3.04 11.95 -3.31
C GLU A 118 3.73 10.71 -3.89
N LEU A 119 4.71 10.14 -3.17
CA LEU A 119 5.34 8.88 -3.56
C LEU A 119 4.35 7.71 -3.53
N ASP A 120 3.48 7.64 -2.53
CA ASP A 120 2.49 6.56 -2.46
C ASP A 120 1.53 6.60 -3.66
N LEU A 121 1.13 7.80 -4.10
CA LEU A 121 0.31 8.00 -5.29
C LEU A 121 1.06 7.65 -6.57
N ALA A 122 2.30 8.10 -6.72
CA ALA A 122 3.12 7.77 -7.90
C ALA A 122 3.40 6.26 -8.03
N LEU A 123 3.51 5.54 -6.90
CA LEU A 123 3.62 4.08 -6.89
C LEU A 123 2.31 3.39 -7.32
N LEU A 124 1.15 3.98 -7.05
CA LEU A 124 -0.13 3.47 -7.57
C LEU A 124 -0.19 3.59 -9.10
N ASP A 125 0.23 4.72 -9.64
CA ASP A 125 0.30 4.93 -11.10
C ASP A 125 1.28 3.93 -11.74
N LEU A 126 2.43 3.69 -11.10
CA LEU A 126 3.35 2.64 -11.52
C LEU A 126 2.69 1.26 -11.53
N ALA A 127 1.93 0.93 -10.49
CA ALA A 127 1.27 -0.37 -10.35
C ALA A 127 0.22 -0.64 -11.44
N VAL A 128 -0.40 0.40 -12.02
CA VAL A 128 -1.33 0.25 -13.17
C VAL A 128 -0.63 -0.38 -14.37
N GLY A 129 0.68 -0.14 -14.56
CA GLY A 129 1.48 -0.74 -15.63
C GLY A 129 1.47 -2.27 -15.64
N ALA A 130 1.28 -2.90 -14.47
CA ALA A 130 1.19 -4.36 -14.36
C ALA A 130 0.02 -4.96 -15.16
N LYS A 131 -1.00 -4.18 -15.50
CA LYS A 131 -2.13 -4.62 -16.34
C LYS A 131 -1.71 -4.95 -17.78
N ALA A 132 -0.59 -4.39 -18.24
CA ALA A 132 -0.03 -4.66 -19.56
C ALA A 132 0.76 -5.98 -19.63
N LEU A 133 0.99 -6.64 -18.47
CA LEU A 133 1.68 -7.93 -18.46
C LEU A 133 0.85 -9.02 -19.15
N PRO A 134 1.50 -9.97 -19.85
CA PRO A 134 0.83 -11.15 -20.38
C PRO A 134 0.07 -11.89 -19.26
N PRO A 135 -1.09 -12.52 -19.55
CA PRO A 135 -1.89 -13.21 -18.53
C PRO A 135 -1.13 -14.28 -17.74
N THR A 136 -0.12 -14.90 -18.36
CA THR A 136 0.74 -15.94 -17.76
C THR A 136 1.83 -15.37 -16.86
N THR A 137 2.13 -14.07 -16.94
CA THR A 137 3.18 -13.42 -16.15
C THR A 137 2.58 -12.87 -14.87
N LYS A 138 3.16 -13.26 -13.74
CA LYS A 138 2.75 -12.75 -12.43
C LYS A 138 3.44 -11.41 -12.17
N PRO A 139 2.71 -10.36 -11.77
CA PRO A 139 3.33 -9.13 -11.34
C PRO A 139 4.07 -9.37 -10.03
N THR A 140 5.30 -8.89 -9.92
CA THR A 140 6.16 -9.04 -8.74
C THR A 140 6.94 -7.76 -8.48
N LEU A 141 7.09 -7.41 -7.20
CA LEU A 141 8.01 -6.37 -6.75
C LEU A 141 9.24 -7.02 -6.11
N ALA A 142 10.40 -6.40 -6.29
CA ALA A 142 11.60 -6.69 -5.52
C ALA A 142 12.15 -5.40 -4.91
N LEU A 143 12.66 -5.46 -3.69
CA LEU A 143 13.30 -4.35 -2.99
C LEU A 143 14.75 -4.70 -2.69
N ASP A 144 15.66 -3.84 -3.13
CA ASP A 144 17.08 -3.93 -2.84
C ASP A 144 17.59 -2.58 -2.31
N GLY A 145 17.68 -2.47 -0.99
CA GLY A 145 18.08 -1.26 -0.29
C GLY A 145 17.01 -0.20 -0.43
N ALA A 146 17.32 0.85 -1.20
CA ALA A 146 16.39 1.91 -1.56
C ALA A 146 15.75 1.69 -2.95
N VAL A 147 16.13 0.66 -3.70
CA VAL A 147 15.68 0.46 -5.07
C VAL A 147 14.49 -0.50 -5.11
N LEU A 148 13.33 0.01 -5.53
CA LEU A 148 12.15 -0.78 -5.84
C LEU A 148 12.15 -1.18 -7.31
N ILE A 149 12.04 -2.47 -7.57
CA ILE A 149 12.06 -3.08 -8.90
C ILE A 149 10.68 -3.69 -9.16
N ALA A 150 10.07 -3.29 -10.27
CA ALA A 150 8.82 -3.85 -10.76
C ALA A 150 9.08 -4.61 -12.06
N ASN A 151 8.61 -5.86 -12.17
CA ASN A 151 8.81 -6.69 -13.38
C ASN A 151 7.89 -6.30 -14.55
N TRP A 152 7.55 -5.02 -14.67
CA TRP A 152 6.79 -4.43 -15.76
C TRP A 152 7.34 -3.05 -16.11
N ALA A 153 7.04 -2.59 -17.32
CA ALA A 153 7.35 -1.24 -17.76
C ALA A 153 6.42 -0.22 -17.09
N ALA A 154 6.98 0.91 -16.65
CA ALA A 154 6.20 2.01 -16.10
C ALA A 154 5.44 2.73 -17.22
N PRO A 155 4.15 3.06 -17.02
CA PRO A 155 3.45 4.02 -17.87
C PRO A 155 4.20 5.36 -17.91
N GLU A 156 4.13 6.08 -19.03
CA GLU A 156 4.83 7.38 -19.19
C GLU A 156 4.43 8.39 -18.10
N GLU A 157 3.15 8.44 -17.75
CA GLU A 157 2.62 9.29 -16.68
C GLU A 157 3.24 8.94 -15.32
N ALA A 158 3.44 7.66 -15.02
CA ALA A 158 4.07 7.22 -13.78
C ALA A 158 5.56 7.63 -13.73
N VAL A 159 6.28 7.52 -14.84
CA VAL A 159 7.68 7.99 -14.95
C VAL A 159 7.75 9.50 -14.72
N ALA A 160 6.83 10.27 -15.31
CA ALA A 160 6.76 11.71 -15.12
C ALA A 160 6.46 12.09 -13.67
N SER A 161 5.46 11.46 -13.04
CA SER A 161 5.09 11.70 -11.64
C SER A 161 6.22 11.36 -10.68
N LEU A 162 6.90 10.23 -10.86
CA LEU A 162 8.05 9.83 -10.04
C LEU A 162 9.25 10.77 -10.25
N GLY A 163 9.51 11.19 -11.49
CA GLY A 163 10.56 12.15 -11.80
C GLY A 163 10.32 13.54 -11.21
N ALA A 164 9.06 13.99 -11.16
CA ALA A 164 8.68 15.25 -10.52
C ALA A 164 8.96 15.28 -9.01
N LEU A 165 9.07 14.11 -8.37
CA LEU A 165 9.48 13.96 -6.97
C LEU A 165 11.00 13.95 -6.77
N GLY A 166 11.77 14.10 -7.85
CA GLY A 166 13.24 14.04 -7.82
C GLY A 166 13.80 12.62 -7.69
N LEU A 167 12.98 11.59 -7.93
CA LEU A 167 13.41 10.20 -7.86
C LEU A 167 14.09 9.76 -9.16
N THR A 168 15.10 8.90 -9.03
CA THR A 168 15.72 8.25 -10.20
C THR A 168 14.85 7.07 -10.64
N VAL A 169 14.39 7.11 -11.90
CA VAL A 169 13.57 6.07 -12.53
C VAL A 169 14.26 5.53 -13.76
N GLU A 170 14.51 4.23 -13.80
CA GLU A 170 14.99 3.51 -14.97
C GLU A 170 13.87 2.58 -15.46
N SER A 171 13.15 2.99 -16.51
CA SER A 171 12.08 2.18 -17.11
C SER A 171 12.56 1.54 -18.41
N GLY A 172 12.61 0.21 -18.43
CA GLY A 172 12.84 -0.59 -19.62
C GLY A 172 11.55 -1.22 -20.16
N LYS A 173 11.64 -2.00 -21.23
CA LYS A 173 10.47 -2.66 -21.84
C LYS A 173 9.81 -3.73 -20.95
N ALA A 174 10.55 -4.28 -19.99
CA ALA A 174 10.10 -5.42 -19.17
C ALA A 174 10.28 -5.19 -17.66
N GLU A 175 10.91 -4.11 -17.24
CA GLU A 175 11.23 -3.84 -15.84
C GLU A 175 11.34 -2.34 -15.61
N THR A 176 10.93 -1.90 -14.42
CA THR A 176 11.13 -0.53 -13.93
C THR A 176 11.87 -0.57 -12.61
N ARG A 177 12.86 0.31 -12.45
CA ARG A 177 13.56 0.55 -11.19
C ARG A 177 13.31 1.96 -10.71
N VAL A 178 12.98 2.10 -9.43
CA VAL A 178 12.73 3.38 -8.76
C VAL A 178 13.60 3.45 -7.52
N THR A 179 14.47 4.46 -7.43
CA THR A 179 15.22 4.72 -6.20
C THR A 179 14.37 5.56 -5.26
N LEU A 180 13.99 4.98 -4.11
CA LEU A 180 13.20 5.61 -3.07
C LEU A 180 14.15 6.48 -2.23
N GLY A 181 14.08 7.81 -2.40
CA GLY A 181 14.98 8.78 -1.75
C GLY A 181 14.92 8.82 -0.22
#